data_AF-A0A8S2L245-F1
#
_entry.id   AF-A0A8S2L245-F1
#
_cell.length_a   1.000
_cell.length_b   1.000
_cell.length_c   1.000
_cell.angle_alpha   90.00
_cell.angle_beta   90.00
_cell.angle_gamma   90.00
#
_symmetry.space_group_name_H-M   'P 1'
#
loop_
_entity.id
_entity.type
_entity.pdbx_description
1 polymer ?
#
loop_
_entity_poly.entity_id
_entity_poly.type
_entity_poly.pdbx_seq_one_letter_code
_entity_poly.pdbx_strand_id
1 'polypeptide(L)'
;MHALRCSLCSNTDSQISNYLCDECNDLGRYEFFQHFLIKLQYNKNFHTFQRICQTIYPALVKFPFNFKPIQYFDPQVHQLDIISQQYVALCEDTEGETKYFSNNEQQLIALDVKGDGNCLYHCITLLGEMANHYTVELRVQNIIELAMNADAYLQFFKLYDTNLKAYIVRSMLYDRRWAEPWDLFGLCTVLNCNIRSVFPSLNTFTNIHPSAPPQKVMNKTFKPRQNIATNTILIMWWRGISPEDWILYSTEDIWAPNHYVPLIKPRVSLHLILLILIVNEYLLNLVLEYDIFDILYNESMF
;
A
#
# COMPACT_ATOMS: atom_id res chain seq x y z
N MET A 1 40.73 12.11 15.43
CA MET A 1 39.25 12.23 15.48
C MET A 1 38.77 12.37 14.05
N HIS A 2 37.87 11.51 13.57
CA HIS A 2 37.24 11.74 12.27
C HIS A 2 36.19 12.85 12.44
N ALA A 3 36.24 13.87 11.59
CA ALA A 3 35.20 14.89 11.55
C ALA A 3 33.84 14.22 11.31
N LEU A 4 32.83 14.58 12.12
CA LEU A 4 31.46 14.15 11.88
C LEU A 4 31.03 14.67 10.49
N ARG A 5 30.23 13.88 9.77
CA ARG A 5 29.66 14.27 8.48
C ARG A 5 28.14 14.23 8.58
N CYS A 6 27.46 15.20 7.98
CA CYS A 6 26.01 15.17 7.87
C CYS A 6 25.57 13.90 7.13
N SER A 7 24.66 13.14 7.73
CA SER A 7 24.21 11.86 7.20
C SER A 7 23.38 12.03 5.94
N LEU A 8 22.82 13.22 5.69
CA LEU A 8 22.01 13.51 4.50
C LEU A 8 22.84 14.11 3.35
N CYS A 9 23.50 15.25 3.55
CA CYS A 9 24.25 15.95 2.49
C CYS A 9 25.77 15.68 2.47
N SER A 10 26.32 14.99 3.48
CA SER A 10 27.76 14.72 3.63
C SER A 10 28.65 15.94 3.93
N ASN A 11 28.06 17.11 4.22
CA ASN A 11 28.79 18.32 4.63
C ASN A 11 29.55 18.09 5.97
N THR A 12 30.78 18.60 6.05
CA THR A 12 31.69 18.55 7.22
C THR A 12 31.79 19.87 7.98
N ASP A 13 31.31 20.96 7.41
CA ASP A 13 31.72 22.32 7.81
C ASP A 13 30.73 22.99 8.78
N SER A 14 29.75 22.23 9.25
CA SER A 14 28.64 22.69 10.08
C SER A 14 28.61 21.97 11.42
N GLN A 15 27.95 22.58 12.41
CA GLN A 15 27.62 21.86 13.65
C GLN A 15 26.69 20.70 13.28
N ILE A 16 27.05 19.51 13.75
CA ILE A 16 26.26 18.30 13.49
C ILE A 16 25.57 17.91 14.79
N SER A 17 24.24 18.01 14.78
CA SER A 17 23.37 17.52 15.85
C SER A 17 22.48 16.40 15.29
N ASN A 18 22.28 15.34 16.06
CA ASN A 18 21.47 14.19 15.64
C ASN A 18 21.82 13.66 14.24
N TYR A 19 23.12 13.60 13.92
CA TYR A 19 23.66 13.13 12.64
C TYR A 19 23.34 14.00 11.41
N LEU A 20 22.75 15.19 11.58
CA LEU A 20 22.43 16.15 10.52
C LEU A 20 23.17 17.47 10.72
N CYS A 21 23.53 18.16 9.64
CA CYS A 21 23.89 19.57 9.70
C CYS A 21 22.64 20.45 9.89
N ASP A 22 22.83 21.70 10.33
CA ASP A 22 21.74 22.66 10.55
C ASP A 22 20.78 22.77 9.36
N GLU A 23 21.30 22.95 8.14
CA GLU A 23 20.48 23.03 6.90
C GLU A 23 19.61 21.79 6.68
N CYS A 24 20.17 20.58 6.88
CA CYS A 24 19.43 19.34 6.73
C CYS A 24 18.44 19.10 7.88
N ASN A 25 18.78 19.62 9.07
CA ASN A 25 17.92 19.58 10.23
C ASN A 25 16.72 20.53 10.11
N ASP A 26 16.83 21.59 9.30
CA ASP A 26 15.74 22.54 9.05
C ASP A 26 14.81 22.15 7.90
N LEU A 27 15.14 21.08 7.16
CA LEU A 27 14.27 20.57 6.10
C LEU A 27 12.88 20.18 6.63
N GLY A 28 11.87 20.52 5.82
CA GLY A 28 10.50 20.03 5.96
C GLY A 28 10.44 18.52 5.77
N ARG A 29 9.31 17.92 6.16
CA ARG A 29 9.13 16.45 6.16
C ARG A 29 9.31 15.86 4.77
N TYR A 30 8.64 16.43 3.77
CA TYR A 30 8.70 15.95 2.39
C TYR A 30 10.11 16.10 1.81
N GLU A 31 10.73 17.27 1.98
CA GLU A 31 12.08 17.58 1.49
C GLU A 31 13.11 16.64 2.12
N PHE A 32 13.00 16.37 3.42
CA PHE A 32 13.88 15.43 4.11
C PHE A 32 13.83 14.03 3.47
N PHE A 33 12.64 13.47 3.28
CA PHE A 33 12.50 12.14 2.69
C PHE A 33 12.91 12.10 1.21
N GLN A 34 12.63 13.16 0.44
CA GLN A 34 13.10 13.28 -0.95
C GLN A 34 14.62 13.31 -1.05
N HIS A 35 15.28 14.18 -0.28
CA HIS A 35 16.74 14.26 -0.23
C HIS A 35 17.35 12.92 0.19
N PHE A 36 16.70 12.22 1.12
CA PHE A 36 17.19 10.93 1.56
C PHE A 36 17.07 9.86 0.47
N LEU A 37 15.91 9.77 -0.20
CA LEU A 37 15.74 8.85 -1.32
C LEU A 37 16.78 9.07 -2.41
N ILE A 38 17.05 10.33 -2.76
CA ILE A 38 18.11 10.71 -3.71
C ILE A 38 19.49 10.23 -3.23
N LYS A 39 19.83 10.44 -1.95
CA LYS A 39 21.10 9.97 -1.39
C LYS A 39 21.25 8.45 -1.51
N LEU A 40 20.18 7.70 -1.26
CA LEU A 40 20.18 6.23 -1.33
C LEU A 40 20.42 5.74 -2.77
N GLN A 41 19.90 6.42 -3.79
CA GLN A 41 20.04 6.02 -5.20
C GLN A 41 21.49 5.90 -5.68
N TYR A 42 22.41 6.67 -5.11
CA TYR A 42 23.85 6.64 -5.45
C TYR A 42 24.60 5.42 -4.87
N ASN A 43 23.96 4.60 -4.03
CA ASN A 43 24.64 3.51 -3.30
C ASN A 43 24.18 2.14 -3.80
N LYS A 44 24.95 1.55 -4.71
CA LYS A 44 24.63 0.22 -5.29
C LYS A 44 25.15 -0.97 -4.47
N ASN A 45 26.02 -0.73 -3.49
CA ASN A 45 26.51 -1.78 -2.58
C ASN A 45 25.59 -1.88 -1.35
N PHE A 46 25.02 -3.06 -1.11
CA PHE A 46 24.06 -3.27 -0.02
C PHE A 46 24.64 -3.00 1.38
N HIS A 47 25.90 -3.35 1.66
CA HIS A 47 26.49 -3.09 2.98
C HIS A 47 26.68 -1.59 3.24
N THR A 48 27.17 -0.84 2.25
CA THR A 48 27.25 0.63 2.34
C THR A 48 25.86 1.24 2.48
N PHE A 49 24.89 0.77 1.69
CA PHE A 49 23.50 1.18 1.75
C PHE A 49 22.88 0.99 3.14
N GLN A 50 23.05 -0.21 3.71
CA GLN A 50 22.55 -0.57 5.03
C GLN A 50 23.17 0.32 6.12
N ARG A 51 24.47 0.62 6.04
CA ARG A 51 25.13 1.55 6.97
C ARG A 51 24.55 2.95 6.89
N ILE A 52 24.23 3.44 5.68
CA ILE A 52 23.59 4.75 5.50
C ILE A 52 22.20 4.75 6.16
N CYS A 53 21.40 3.71 5.95
CA CYS A 53 20.10 3.54 6.59
C CYS A 53 20.23 3.55 8.12
N GLN A 54 21.18 2.78 8.68
CA GLN A 54 21.46 2.74 10.11
C GLN A 54 21.85 4.10 10.67
N THR A 55 22.64 4.88 9.91
CA THR A 55 23.10 6.21 10.36
C THR A 55 21.95 7.22 10.39
N ILE A 56 20.99 7.13 9.46
CA ILE A 56 19.87 8.07 9.36
C ILE A 56 18.68 7.66 10.24
N TYR A 57 18.53 6.39 10.56
CA TYR A 57 17.41 5.88 11.36
C TYR A 57 17.11 6.68 12.63
N PRO A 58 18.08 7.12 13.45
CA PRO A 58 17.82 7.96 14.62
C PRO A 58 17.16 9.32 14.28
N ALA A 59 17.45 9.90 13.12
CA ALA A 59 16.85 11.16 12.69
C ALA A 59 15.35 11.03 12.36
N LEU A 60 14.86 9.82 12.10
CA LEU A 60 13.43 9.57 11.86
C LEU A 60 12.56 9.87 13.09
N VAL A 61 13.15 9.93 14.30
CA VAL A 61 12.43 10.32 15.52
C VAL A 61 11.83 11.74 15.40
N LYS A 62 12.41 12.61 14.56
CA LYS A 62 11.86 13.94 14.23
C LYS A 62 10.50 13.84 13.51
N PHE A 63 10.26 12.73 12.80
CA PHE A 63 9.09 12.52 11.95
C PHE A 63 8.29 11.31 12.44
N PRO A 64 7.64 11.40 13.62
CA PRO A 64 6.84 10.29 14.11
C PRO A 64 5.78 9.91 13.08
N PHE A 65 5.63 8.62 12.86
CA PHE A 65 4.67 8.05 11.93
C PHE A 65 3.57 7.37 12.75
N ASN A 66 2.37 7.96 12.75
CA ASN A 66 1.22 7.46 13.50
C ASN A 66 0.15 7.02 12.51
N PHE A 67 0.12 5.72 12.22
CA PHE A 67 -0.85 5.15 11.30
C PHE A 67 -2.06 4.63 12.07
N LYS A 68 -3.24 5.15 11.73
CA LYS A 68 -4.53 4.67 12.22
C LYS A 68 -5.41 4.36 11.02
N PRO A 69 -5.52 3.10 10.62
CA PRO A 69 -6.27 2.76 9.43
C PRO A 69 -7.76 3.02 9.65
N ILE A 70 -8.40 3.71 8.72
CA ILE A 70 -9.85 3.74 8.61
C ILE A 70 -10.38 2.31 8.48
N GLN A 71 -11.54 2.07 9.08
CA GLN A 71 -12.15 0.74 9.13
C GLN A 71 -13.40 0.63 8.25
N TYR A 72 -13.98 1.79 7.89
CA TYR A 72 -15.26 1.85 7.21
C TYR A 72 -15.24 2.81 6.02
N PHE A 73 -15.95 2.42 4.96
CA PHE A 73 -16.22 3.25 3.80
C PHE A 73 -17.07 4.46 4.18
N ASP A 74 -16.71 5.60 3.61
CA ASP A 74 -17.43 6.86 3.69
C ASP A 74 -17.53 7.45 2.27
N PRO A 75 -18.71 7.53 1.66
CA PRO A 75 -18.87 8.02 0.29
C PRO A 75 -18.57 9.52 0.12
N GLN A 76 -18.46 10.30 1.21
CA GLN A 76 -18.07 11.70 1.12
C GLN A 76 -16.55 11.88 0.99
N VAL A 77 -15.78 10.88 1.43
CA VAL A 77 -14.31 10.91 1.47
C VAL A 77 -13.71 9.94 0.45
N HIS A 78 -14.37 8.82 0.21
CA HIS A 78 -13.86 7.71 -0.58
C HIS A 78 -14.62 7.57 -1.89
N GLN A 79 -13.88 7.21 -2.93
CA GLN A 79 -14.43 6.86 -4.23
C GLN A 79 -14.35 5.35 -4.43
N LEU A 80 -15.33 4.79 -5.14
CA LEU A 80 -15.40 3.38 -5.47
C LEU A 80 -14.56 3.09 -6.72
N ASP A 81 -13.68 2.09 -6.66
CA ASP A 81 -13.08 1.51 -7.87
C ASP A 81 -14.07 0.49 -8.43
N ILE A 82 -14.84 0.91 -9.45
CA ILE A 82 -15.89 0.09 -10.06
C ILE A 82 -15.32 -1.22 -10.61
N ILE A 83 -14.14 -1.18 -11.26
CA ILE A 83 -13.57 -2.36 -11.90
C ILE A 83 -13.08 -3.33 -10.83
N SER A 84 -12.32 -2.85 -9.85
CA SER A 84 -11.91 -3.67 -8.71
C SER A 84 -13.09 -4.23 -7.94
N GLN A 85 -14.19 -3.48 -7.82
CA GLN A 85 -15.39 -3.94 -7.14
C GLN A 85 -16.04 -5.13 -7.85
N GLN A 86 -16.05 -5.14 -9.19
CA GLN A 86 -16.51 -6.30 -9.96
C GLN A 86 -15.67 -7.54 -9.64
N TYR A 87 -14.34 -7.39 -9.52
CA TYR A 87 -13.46 -8.48 -9.11
C TYR A 87 -13.73 -8.99 -7.69
N VAL A 88 -14.03 -8.09 -6.75
CA VAL A 88 -14.42 -8.48 -5.38
C VAL A 88 -15.67 -9.35 -5.43
N ALA A 89 -16.71 -8.92 -6.18
CA ALA A 89 -17.95 -9.69 -6.34
C ALA A 89 -17.70 -11.08 -6.97
N LEU A 90 -16.89 -11.16 -8.03
CA LEU A 90 -16.59 -12.44 -8.67
C LEU A 90 -15.80 -13.41 -7.77
N CYS A 91 -15.01 -12.90 -6.81
CA CYS A 91 -14.32 -13.74 -5.82
C CYS A 91 -15.26 -14.36 -4.79
N GLU A 92 -16.48 -13.85 -4.63
CA GLU A 92 -17.48 -14.35 -3.69
C GLU A 92 -18.23 -15.56 -4.26
N ASP A 93 -18.40 -15.62 -5.57
CA ASP A 93 -19.26 -16.59 -6.28
C ASP A 93 -18.57 -17.92 -6.64
N THR A 94 -17.24 -18.04 -6.46
CA THR A 94 -16.56 -19.33 -6.71
C THR A 94 -16.82 -20.34 -5.58
N GLU A 95 -17.97 -21.00 -5.64
CA GLU A 95 -18.33 -22.18 -4.85
C GLU A 95 -17.31 -23.31 -5.10
N GLY A 96 -16.46 -23.61 -4.12
CA GLY A 96 -15.62 -24.81 -4.25
C GLY A 96 -14.46 -24.90 -3.28
N GLU A 97 -13.41 -24.09 -3.45
CA GLU A 97 -12.12 -24.48 -2.87
C GLU A 97 -11.28 -23.37 -2.24
N THR A 98 -11.67 -22.09 -2.33
CA THR A 98 -10.94 -21.04 -1.62
C THR A 98 -11.82 -19.81 -1.40
N LYS A 99 -12.59 -19.78 -0.32
CA LYS A 99 -13.23 -18.53 0.13
C LYS A 99 -12.12 -17.55 0.52
N TYR A 100 -11.74 -16.66 -0.41
CA TYR A 100 -10.75 -15.60 -0.17
C TYR A 100 -11.23 -14.62 0.90
N PHE A 101 -12.54 -14.52 1.06
CA PHE A 101 -13.24 -13.73 2.05
C PHE A 101 -14.02 -14.65 2.98
N SER A 102 -13.90 -14.44 4.29
CA SER A 102 -14.84 -15.05 5.24
C SER A 102 -16.26 -14.54 5.01
N ASN A 103 -17.31 -15.22 5.50
CA ASN A 103 -18.69 -14.76 5.32
C ASN A 103 -18.93 -13.31 5.81
N ASN A 104 -18.12 -12.81 6.76
CA ASN A 104 -18.17 -11.44 7.27
C ASN A 104 -17.38 -10.43 6.41
N GLU A 105 -16.68 -10.90 5.37
CA GLU A 105 -15.87 -10.13 4.43
C GLU A 105 -16.49 -10.13 3.02
N GLN A 106 -17.65 -10.76 2.81
CA GLN A 106 -18.43 -10.76 1.56
C GLN A 106 -19.12 -9.41 1.28
N GLN A 107 -18.53 -8.35 1.84
CA GLN A 107 -19.08 -7.02 1.86
C GLN A 107 -17.93 -6.02 1.81
N LEU A 108 -16.85 -6.30 1.08
CA LEU A 108 -15.76 -5.34 0.98
C LEU A 108 -15.98 -4.36 -0.17
N ILE A 109 -15.64 -3.12 0.08
CA ILE A 109 -15.65 -2.04 -0.89
C ILE A 109 -14.22 -1.77 -1.34
N ALA A 110 -14.00 -1.86 -2.65
CA ALA A 110 -12.74 -1.52 -3.29
C ALA A 110 -12.66 -0.01 -3.51
N LEU A 111 -11.63 0.65 -2.98
CA LEU A 111 -11.50 2.11 -3.13
C LEU A 111 -10.68 2.48 -4.35
N ASP A 112 -11.09 3.54 -5.04
CA ASP A 112 -10.31 4.11 -6.13
C ASP A 112 -8.99 4.68 -5.60
N VAL A 113 -7.92 4.30 -6.26
CA VAL A 113 -6.58 4.71 -5.91
C VAL A 113 -5.76 4.86 -7.19
N LYS A 114 -4.86 5.84 -7.19
CA LYS A 114 -4.10 6.14 -8.39
C LYS A 114 -3.26 4.93 -8.87
N GLY A 115 -3.55 4.48 -10.09
CA GLY A 115 -2.89 3.36 -10.78
C GLY A 115 -1.47 3.60 -11.29
N ASP A 116 -0.60 4.25 -10.51
CA ASP A 116 0.83 4.36 -10.84
C ASP A 116 1.70 3.38 -10.03
N GLY A 117 3.01 3.38 -10.26
CA GLY A 117 3.91 2.48 -9.53
C GLY A 117 4.06 2.77 -8.03
N ASN A 118 3.36 3.79 -7.50
CA ASN A 118 3.18 4.01 -6.07
C ASN A 118 1.82 3.55 -5.54
N CYS A 119 0.99 2.86 -6.33
CA CYS A 119 -0.37 2.44 -5.93
C CYS A 119 -0.43 1.76 -4.55
N LEU A 120 0.54 0.90 -4.19
CA LEU A 120 0.60 0.33 -2.83
C LEU A 120 0.69 1.43 -1.76
N TYR A 121 1.59 2.39 -1.95
CA TYR A 121 1.78 3.49 -1.02
C TYR A 121 0.56 4.43 -1.00
N HIS A 122 -0.08 4.67 -2.15
CA HIS A 122 -1.34 5.41 -2.23
C HIS A 122 -2.46 4.71 -1.47
N CYS A 123 -2.54 3.36 -1.50
CA CYS A 123 -3.50 2.60 -0.69
C CYS A 123 -3.31 2.90 0.80
N ILE A 124 -2.06 2.89 1.26
CA ILE A 124 -1.74 3.15 2.67
C ILE A 124 -2.06 4.60 3.04
N THR A 125 -1.72 5.58 2.21
CA THR A 125 -2.06 6.98 2.52
C THR A 125 -3.56 7.21 2.55
N LEU A 126 -4.31 6.60 1.61
CA LEU A 126 -5.77 6.66 1.61
C LEU A 126 -6.35 6.04 2.89
N LEU A 127 -5.89 4.84 3.26
CA LEU A 127 -6.34 4.16 4.47
C LEU A 127 -5.93 4.88 5.76
N GLY A 128 -4.87 5.68 5.75
CA GLY A 128 -4.42 6.43 6.92
C GLY A 128 -4.98 7.85 6.99
N GLU A 129 -5.85 8.26 6.07
CA GLU A 129 -6.28 9.67 5.86
C GLU A 129 -5.09 10.64 5.78
N MET A 130 -4.02 10.20 5.14
CA MET A 130 -2.75 10.92 5.03
C MET A 130 -2.69 11.66 3.70
N ALA A 131 -1.98 12.80 3.68
CA ALA A 131 -1.75 13.53 2.45
C ALA A 131 -0.91 12.71 1.44
N ASN A 132 -1.11 12.94 0.13
CA ASN A 132 -0.43 12.18 -0.93
C ASN A 132 1.11 12.26 -0.90
N HIS A 133 1.68 13.33 -0.34
CA HIS A 133 3.13 13.51 -0.24
C HIS A 133 3.80 12.52 0.73
N TYR A 134 3.01 11.79 1.53
CA TYR A 134 3.51 10.74 2.43
C TYR A 134 3.90 9.45 1.69
N THR A 135 3.58 9.30 0.41
CA THR A 135 3.98 8.11 -0.38
C THR A 135 5.49 7.92 -0.45
N VAL A 136 6.23 9.02 -0.62
CA VAL A 136 7.71 9.03 -0.65
C VAL A 136 8.27 8.69 0.71
N GLU A 137 7.70 9.28 1.76
CA GLU A 137 8.06 8.95 3.13
C GLU A 137 7.86 7.46 3.42
N LEU A 138 6.68 6.91 3.13
CA LEU A 138 6.37 5.50 3.35
C LEU A 138 7.35 4.60 2.61
N ARG A 139 7.67 4.91 1.34
CA ARG A 139 8.67 4.18 0.57
C ARG A 139 10.03 4.22 1.24
N VAL A 140 10.48 5.39 1.69
CA VAL A 140 11.78 5.55 2.36
C VAL A 140 11.81 4.81 3.70
N GLN A 141 10.77 4.92 4.53
CA GLN A 141 10.69 4.18 5.79
C GLN A 141 10.70 2.67 5.55
N ASN A 142 9.98 2.20 4.54
CA ASN A 142 9.95 0.79 4.15
C ASN A 142 11.33 0.29 3.69
N ILE A 143 12.02 1.08 2.86
CA ILE A 143 13.40 0.80 2.43
C ILE A 143 14.32 0.64 3.65
N ILE A 144 14.24 1.55 4.63
CA ILE A 144 15.08 1.51 5.83
C ILE A 144 14.80 0.25 6.65
N GLU A 145 13.52 -0.05 6.92
CA GLU A 145 13.14 -1.25 7.68
C GLU A 145 13.64 -2.53 6.99
N LEU A 146 13.41 -2.66 5.68
CA LEU A 146 13.87 -3.82 4.92
C LEU A 146 15.41 -3.91 4.88
N ALA A 147 16.12 -2.79 4.70
CA ALA A 147 17.58 -2.79 4.67
C ALA A 147 18.19 -3.14 6.02
N MET A 148 17.66 -2.58 7.11
CA MET A 148 18.16 -2.83 8.46
C MET A 148 17.91 -4.27 8.92
N ASN A 149 16.85 -4.92 8.41
CA ASN A 149 16.42 -6.25 8.86
C ASN A 149 16.45 -7.30 7.74
N ALA A 150 17.17 -7.06 6.64
CA ALA A 150 17.14 -7.89 5.44
C ALA A 150 17.43 -9.38 5.73
N ASP A 151 18.40 -9.67 6.60
CA ASP A 151 18.77 -11.04 6.94
C ASP A 151 17.64 -11.76 7.69
N ALA A 152 16.89 -11.06 8.53
CA ALA A 152 15.73 -11.64 9.22
C ALA A 152 14.61 -11.95 8.21
N TYR A 153 14.28 -11.03 7.31
CA TYR A 153 13.28 -11.26 6.26
C TYR A 153 13.67 -12.43 5.32
N LEU A 154 14.94 -12.51 4.92
CA LEU A 154 15.44 -13.63 4.11
C LEU A 154 15.31 -15.00 4.80
N GLN A 155 15.43 -15.06 6.14
CA GLN A 155 15.24 -16.30 6.89
C GLN A 155 13.78 -16.73 6.95
N PHE A 156 12.84 -15.80 7.09
CA PHE A 156 11.40 -16.09 7.15
C PHE A 156 10.83 -16.55 5.81
N PHE A 157 11.37 -16.04 4.70
CA PHE A 157 10.78 -16.22 3.37
C PHE A 157 11.65 -17.03 2.42
N LYS A 158 12.15 -18.18 2.90
CA LYS A 158 12.86 -19.18 2.07
C LYS A 158 12.11 -19.61 0.79
N LEU A 159 10.80 -19.34 0.72
CA LEU A 159 9.92 -19.65 -0.42
C LEU A 159 9.88 -18.56 -1.50
N TYR A 160 10.47 -17.39 -1.26
CA TYR A 160 10.50 -16.30 -2.24
C TYR A 160 11.90 -16.21 -2.85
N ASP A 161 12.05 -16.72 -4.07
CA ASP A 161 13.32 -16.91 -4.79
C ASP A 161 13.95 -15.60 -5.29
N THR A 162 13.62 -14.47 -4.69
CA THR A 162 14.15 -13.16 -5.10
C THR A 162 15.16 -12.65 -4.09
N ASN A 163 16.22 -12.05 -4.61
CA ASN A 163 17.27 -11.45 -3.81
C ASN A 163 16.79 -10.11 -3.24
N LEU A 164 16.21 -10.12 -2.03
CA LEU A 164 15.75 -8.92 -1.30
C LEU A 164 16.79 -7.80 -1.30
N LYS A 165 18.06 -8.14 -1.03
CA LYS A 165 19.15 -7.15 -0.97
C LYS A 165 19.32 -6.44 -2.32
N ALA A 166 19.29 -7.19 -3.42
CA ALA A 166 19.34 -6.64 -4.77
C ALA A 166 18.08 -5.82 -5.10
N TYR A 167 16.89 -6.29 -4.69
CA TYR A 167 15.64 -5.56 -4.87
C TYR A 167 15.69 -4.17 -4.21
N ILE A 168 16.15 -4.11 -2.95
CA ILE A 168 16.28 -2.84 -2.20
C ILE A 168 17.18 -1.86 -2.96
N VAL A 169 18.39 -2.27 -3.37
CA VAL A 169 19.38 -1.34 -3.96
C VAL A 169 19.18 -1.04 -5.46
N ARG A 170 18.39 -1.86 -6.18
CA ARG A 170 18.19 -1.71 -7.63
C ARG A 170 16.80 -1.26 -8.03
N SER A 171 15.77 -1.62 -7.27
CA SER A 171 14.38 -1.40 -7.68
C SER A 171 13.70 -0.38 -6.79
N MET A 172 13.72 -0.59 -5.47
CA MET A 172 12.87 0.13 -4.53
C MET A 172 13.16 1.64 -4.45
N LEU A 173 14.39 2.05 -4.80
CA LEU A 173 14.90 3.43 -4.67
C LEU A 173 14.31 4.44 -5.66
N TYR A 174 13.64 3.98 -6.71
CA TYR A 174 13.08 4.86 -7.72
C TYR A 174 11.62 5.15 -7.42
N ASP A 175 11.26 6.43 -7.44
CA ASP A 175 9.87 6.84 -7.34
C ASP A 175 9.05 6.16 -8.45
N ARG A 176 7.80 5.81 -8.14
CA ARG A 176 6.89 5.07 -9.02
C ARG A 176 7.43 3.73 -9.51
N ARG A 177 8.39 3.11 -8.81
CA ARG A 177 8.70 1.69 -9.04
C ARG A 177 7.64 0.82 -8.36
N TRP A 178 7.03 -0.09 -9.14
CA TRP A 178 6.08 -1.08 -8.64
C TRP A 178 6.59 -1.81 -7.40
N ALA A 179 5.73 -1.88 -6.39
CA ALA A 179 5.99 -2.59 -5.16
C ALA A 179 5.94 -4.11 -5.38
N GLU A 180 6.88 -4.81 -4.74
CA GLU A 180 6.95 -6.27 -4.69
C GLU A 180 6.39 -6.78 -3.35
N PRO A 181 6.23 -8.10 -3.16
CA PRO A 181 5.76 -8.65 -1.89
C PRO A 181 6.65 -8.27 -0.70
N TRP A 182 7.92 -7.96 -0.94
CA TRP A 182 8.84 -7.41 0.07
C TRP A 182 8.33 -6.12 0.69
N ASP A 183 7.70 -5.25 -0.11
CA ASP A 183 7.16 -3.99 0.39
C ASP A 183 6.08 -4.23 1.45
N LEU A 184 5.23 -5.24 1.27
CA LEU A 184 4.17 -5.60 2.24
C LEU A 184 4.78 -6.05 3.57
N PHE A 185 5.87 -6.83 3.54
CA PHE A 185 6.54 -7.29 4.76
C PHE A 185 7.12 -6.12 5.57
N GLY A 186 7.85 -5.22 4.93
CA GLY A 186 8.42 -4.07 5.63
C GLY A 186 7.35 -3.09 6.09
N LEU A 187 6.33 -2.83 5.28
CA LEU A 187 5.22 -1.94 5.62
C LEU A 187 4.47 -2.42 6.86
N CYS A 188 4.26 -3.72 7.07
CA CYS A 188 3.63 -4.18 8.30
C CYS A 188 4.34 -3.64 9.55
N THR A 189 5.67 -3.67 9.56
CA THR A 189 6.48 -3.15 10.68
C THR A 189 6.44 -1.63 10.75
N VAL A 190 6.58 -0.93 9.63
CA VAL A 190 6.53 0.55 9.57
C VAL A 190 5.18 1.08 10.07
N LEU A 191 4.09 0.42 9.68
CA LEU A 191 2.71 0.82 10.03
C LEU A 191 2.27 0.29 11.40
N ASN A 192 3.05 -0.61 12.01
CA ASN A 192 2.63 -1.44 13.15
C ASN A 192 1.23 -2.08 12.93
N CYS A 193 1.01 -2.62 11.74
CA CYS A 193 -0.29 -3.12 11.27
C CYS A 193 -0.11 -4.42 10.52
N ASN A 194 -1.05 -5.36 10.67
CA ASN A 194 -1.11 -6.50 9.76
C ASN A 194 -1.61 -6.02 8.39
N ILE A 195 -1.07 -6.59 7.32
CA ILE A 195 -1.58 -6.38 5.97
C ILE A 195 -2.04 -7.72 5.44
N ARG A 196 -3.33 -7.89 5.19
CA ARG A 196 -3.85 -9.05 4.48
C ARG A 196 -3.92 -8.69 3.01
N SER A 197 -3.10 -9.36 2.22
CA SER A 197 -3.17 -9.23 0.77
C SER A 197 -4.13 -10.28 0.21
N VAL A 198 -4.95 -9.86 -0.75
CA VAL A 198 -5.87 -10.71 -1.51
C VAL A 198 -5.44 -10.68 -2.97
N PHE A 199 -5.27 -11.85 -3.54
CA PHE A 199 -4.91 -12.07 -4.92
C PHE A 199 -5.92 -13.00 -5.58
N PRO A 200 -6.92 -12.43 -6.30
CA PRO A 200 -8.00 -13.18 -6.93
C PRO A 200 -7.54 -14.36 -7.78
N SER A 201 -8.25 -15.49 -7.70
CA SER A 201 -8.01 -16.65 -8.55
C SER A 201 -8.25 -16.39 -10.03
N LEU A 202 -9.01 -15.36 -10.40
CA LEU A 202 -9.18 -14.97 -11.81
C LEU A 202 -7.84 -14.63 -12.48
N ASN A 203 -6.82 -14.26 -11.69
CA ASN A 203 -5.46 -14.09 -12.17
C ASN A 203 -4.72 -15.42 -12.40
N THR A 204 -5.24 -16.60 -12.02
CA THR A 204 -4.51 -17.88 -12.03
C THR A 204 -4.26 -18.49 -13.41
N PHE A 205 -4.88 -17.96 -14.47
CA PHE A 205 -4.40 -18.23 -15.84
C PHE A 205 -2.98 -17.69 -16.07
N THR A 206 -2.42 -16.88 -15.17
CA THR A 206 -1.00 -16.50 -15.14
C THR A 206 -0.07 -17.59 -14.59
N ASN A 207 -0.50 -18.86 -14.46
CA ASN A 207 0.46 -19.99 -14.41
C ASN A 207 1.44 -19.99 -15.60
N ILE A 208 1.17 -19.15 -16.62
CA ILE A 208 1.99 -18.93 -17.81
C ILE A 208 3.12 -17.89 -17.57
N HIS A 209 3.02 -16.96 -16.60
CA HIS A 209 4.06 -15.94 -16.40
C HIS A 209 5.03 -16.32 -15.26
N PRO A 210 6.27 -16.74 -15.55
CA PRO A 210 7.23 -17.22 -14.55
C PRO A 210 7.66 -16.17 -13.52
N SER A 211 7.34 -14.89 -13.74
CA SER A 211 7.70 -13.79 -12.82
C SER A 211 6.57 -13.31 -11.91
N ALA A 212 5.36 -13.87 -12.00
CA ALA A 212 4.30 -13.49 -11.06
C ALA A 212 4.63 -14.06 -9.67
N PRO A 213 4.50 -13.28 -8.57
CA PRO A 213 4.69 -13.83 -7.25
C PRO A 213 3.69 -14.98 -7.06
N PRO A 214 4.10 -16.12 -6.46
CA PRO A 214 3.20 -17.24 -6.29
C PRO A 214 1.93 -16.77 -5.57
N GLN A 215 0.76 -17.18 -6.04
CA GLN A 215 -0.51 -16.79 -5.41
C GLN A 215 -0.54 -17.11 -3.91
N LYS A 216 0.13 -18.21 -3.52
CA LYS A 216 0.34 -18.60 -2.11
C LYS A 216 1.13 -17.59 -1.28
N VAL A 217 1.95 -16.74 -1.90
CA VAL A 217 2.68 -15.66 -1.24
C VAL A 217 1.78 -14.44 -1.06
N MET A 218 1.02 -14.08 -2.10
CA MET A 218 0.17 -12.89 -2.09
C MET A 218 -1.11 -13.07 -1.28
N ASN A 219 -1.69 -14.26 -1.21
CA ASN A 219 -2.87 -14.57 -0.37
C ASN A 219 -2.48 -14.90 1.07
N LYS A 220 -1.87 -13.95 1.77
CA LYS A 220 -1.42 -14.11 3.16
C LYS A 220 -1.72 -12.87 4.00
N THR A 221 -1.76 -13.09 5.31
CA THR A 221 -1.64 -12.00 6.29
C THR A 221 -0.17 -11.82 6.64
N PHE A 222 0.37 -10.70 6.18
CA PHE A 222 1.67 -10.18 6.51
C PHE A 222 1.57 -9.56 7.91
N LYS A 223 2.56 -9.85 8.76
CA LYS A 223 2.58 -9.41 10.16
C LYS A 223 3.82 -8.56 10.42
N PRO A 224 3.74 -7.57 11.32
CA PRO A 224 4.91 -6.82 11.75
C PRO A 224 5.95 -7.76 12.38
N ARG A 225 7.22 -7.44 12.21
CA ARG A 225 8.33 -8.23 12.77
C ARG A 225 8.27 -8.30 14.29
N GLN A 226 7.83 -7.21 14.92
CA GLN A 226 7.50 -7.18 16.35
C GLN A 226 6.00 -7.43 16.48
N ASN A 227 5.56 -8.46 17.22
CA ASN A 227 4.16 -8.87 17.29
C ASN A 227 3.29 -7.91 18.15
N ILE A 228 3.20 -6.65 17.71
CA ILE A 228 2.54 -5.51 18.39
C ILE A 228 1.41 -4.96 17.51
N ALA A 229 1.01 -5.70 16.46
CA ALA A 229 -0.02 -5.27 15.52
C ALA A 229 -1.35 -5.05 16.26
N THR A 230 -1.94 -3.86 16.09
CA THR A 230 -3.24 -3.53 16.69
C THR A 230 -4.39 -3.65 15.70
N ASN A 231 -4.10 -3.54 14.40
CA ASN A 231 -5.09 -3.53 13.34
C ASN A 231 -4.68 -4.43 12.17
N THR A 232 -5.64 -4.72 11.30
CA THR A 232 -5.40 -5.39 10.01
C THR A 232 -6.03 -4.56 8.90
N ILE A 233 -5.25 -4.24 7.87
CA ILE A 233 -5.77 -3.65 6.63
C ILE A 233 -5.83 -4.70 5.53
N LEU A 234 -6.77 -4.56 4.62
CA LEU A 234 -6.93 -5.45 3.48
C LEU A 234 -6.55 -4.71 2.21
N ILE A 235 -5.70 -5.36 1.40
CA ILE A 235 -5.26 -4.82 0.11
C ILE A 235 -5.45 -5.92 -0.92
N MET A 236 -6.14 -5.62 -2.00
CA MET A 236 -6.22 -6.46 -3.17
C MET A 236 -5.08 -6.11 -4.13
N TRP A 237 -4.43 -7.13 -4.67
CA TRP A 237 -3.56 -6.98 -5.83
C TRP A 237 -4.27 -7.54 -7.04
N TRP A 238 -4.40 -6.75 -8.09
CA TRP A 238 -5.08 -7.17 -9.31
C TRP A 238 -4.44 -6.55 -10.55
N ARG A 239 -4.81 -7.07 -11.72
CA ARG A 239 -4.39 -6.53 -13.02
C ARG A 239 -5.46 -5.54 -13.47
N GLY A 240 -5.09 -4.28 -13.72
CA GLY A 240 -6.00 -3.16 -14.05
C GLY A 240 -6.76 -3.26 -15.39
N ILE A 241 -7.18 -4.45 -15.80
CA ILE A 241 -7.97 -4.74 -17.00
C ILE A 241 -9.36 -5.14 -16.52
N SER A 242 -10.43 -4.70 -17.20
CA SER A 242 -11.78 -5.14 -16.85
C SER A 242 -11.96 -6.66 -17.04
N PRO A 243 -12.89 -7.32 -16.33
CA PRO A 243 -13.19 -8.73 -16.55
C PRO A 243 -13.61 -9.05 -18.00
N GLU A 244 -14.25 -8.10 -18.69
CA GLU A 244 -14.68 -8.25 -20.08
C GLU A 244 -13.51 -8.12 -21.06
N ASP A 245 -12.65 -7.12 -20.86
CA ASP A 245 -11.44 -6.92 -21.66
C ASP A 245 -10.41 -8.04 -21.42
N TRP A 246 -10.45 -8.68 -20.25
CA TRP A 246 -9.62 -9.85 -19.96
C TRP A 246 -9.77 -10.95 -21.01
N ILE A 247 -10.99 -11.20 -21.50
CA ILE A 247 -11.25 -12.21 -22.53
C ILE A 247 -10.49 -11.85 -23.81
N LEU A 248 -10.46 -10.57 -24.18
CA LEU A 248 -9.80 -10.05 -25.37
C LEU A 248 -8.27 -10.04 -25.24
N TYR A 249 -7.73 -9.74 -24.06
CA TYR A 249 -6.29 -9.71 -23.81
C TYR A 249 -5.69 -11.05 -23.39
N SER A 250 -6.50 -12.06 -23.06
CA SER A 250 -6.02 -13.39 -22.67
C SER A 250 -5.28 -14.14 -23.78
N THR A 251 -5.40 -13.70 -25.04
CA THR A 251 -4.72 -14.29 -26.20
C THR A 251 -3.36 -13.67 -26.50
N GLU A 252 -3.03 -12.52 -25.90
CA GLU A 252 -1.76 -11.84 -26.12
C GLU A 252 -1.00 -11.77 -24.79
N ASP A 253 0.29 -12.12 -24.78
CA ASP A 253 1.20 -12.07 -23.61
C ASP A 253 1.48 -10.61 -23.14
N ILE A 254 0.48 -9.73 -23.15
CA ILE A 254 0.61 -8.34 -22.75
C ILE A 254 0.53 -8.28 -21.23
N TRP A 255 1.70 -8.15 -20.61
CA TRP A 255 1.82 -7.77 -19.20
C TRP A 255 1.21 -6.37 -19.01
N ALA A 256 0.06 -6.28 -18.35
CA ALA A 256 -0.47 -5.02 -17.84
C ALA A 256 0.07 -4.76 -16.43
N PRO A 257 0.43 -3.50 -16.10
CA PRO A 257 0.93 -3.16 -14.78
C PRO A 257 -0.06 -3.53 -13.67
N ASN A 258 0.46 -4.16 -12.62
CA ASN A 258 -0.32 -4.64 -11.49
C ASN A 258 -0.70 -3.48 -10.56
N HIS A 259 -1.94 -3.45 -10.11
CA HIS A 259 -2.50 -2.39 -9.28
C HIS A 259 -2.82 -2.92 -7.87
N TYR A 260 -2.44 -2.17 -6.84
CA TYR A 260 -2.89 -2.40 -5.48
C TYR A 260 -4.11 -1.54 -5.20
N VAL A 261 -5.12 -2.11 -4.56
CA VAL A 261 -6.38 -1.47 -4.21
C VAL A 261 -6.75 -1.79 -2.78
N PRO A 262 -7.07 -0.80 -1.93
CA PRO A 262 -7.47 -1.09 -0.57
C PRO A 262 -8.91 -1.60 -0.54
N LEU A 263 -9.16 -2.56 0.33
CA LEU A 263 -10.48 -3.11 0.59
C LEU A 263 -10.93 -2.69 1.99
N ILE A 264 -12.11 -2.11 2.11
CA ILE A 264 -12.66 -1.64 3.39
C ILE A 264 -14.07 -2.17 3.61
N LYS A 265 -14.50 -2.23 4.87
CA LYS A 265 -15.88 -2.62 5.19
C LYS A 265 -16.83 -1.45 4.95
N PRO A 266 -18.09 -1.66 4.59
CA PRO A 266 -19.08 -0.61 4.58
C PRO A 266 -19.45 -0.25 6.03
N ARG A 267 -19.81 1.01 6.25
CA ARG A 267 -20.26 1.48 7.57
C ARG A 267 -21.63 0.92 7.96
N VAL A 268 -22.46 0.62 6.96
CA VAL A 268 -23.80 0.04 7.06
C VAL A 268 -23.87 -1.19 6.16
N SER A 269 -24.82 -2.11 6.37
CA SER A 269 -24.97 -3.29 5.50
C SER A 269 -25.00 -2.89 4.02
N LEU A 270 -24.21 -3.57 3.18
CA LEU A 270 -24.06 -3.28 1.75
C LEU A 270 -25.38 -3.30 0.98
N HIS A 271 -26.39 -4.01 1.49
CA HIS A 271 -27.76 -3.98 0.96
C HIS A 271 -28.35 -2.57 0.93
N LEU A 272 -28.05 -1.74 1.93
CA LEU A 272 -28.51 -0.35 1.98
C LEU A 272 -27.75 0.53 0.98
N ILE A 273 -26.45 0.29 0.79
CA ILE A 273 -25.62 1.03 -0.18
C ILE A 273 -26.01 0.68 -1.62
N LEU A 274 -26.21 -0.61 -1.94
CA LEU A 274 -26.71 -1.05 -3.24
C LEU A 274 -28.11 -0.52 -3.50
N LEU A 275 -29.00 -0.50 -2.49
CA LEU A 275 -30.26 0.22 -2.61
C LEU A 275 -29.99 1.68 -2.96
N ILE A 276 -29.15 2.41 -2.24
CA ILE A 276 -28.85 3.82 -2.53
C ILE A 276 -28.26 4.02 -3.93
N LEU A 277 -27.42 3.12 -4.44
CA LEU A 277 -26.78 3.24 -5.76
C LEU A 277 -27.72 2.89 -6.92
N ILE A 278 -28.46 1.77 -6.81
CA ILE A 278 -29.51 1.38 -7.78
C ILE A 278 -30.62 2.42 -7.80
N VAL A 279 -30.99 2.88 -6.60
CA VAL A 279 -31.98 3.92 -6.46
C VAL A 279 -31.41 5.24 -6.94
N ASN A 280 -30.12 5.58 -6.82
CA ASN A 280 -29.54 6.84 -7.33
C ASN A 280 -29.59 6.98 -8.86
N GLU A 281 -29.43 5.94 -9.67
CA GLU A 281 -29.64 6.13 -11.13
C GLU A 281 -31.09 6.54 -11.47
N TYR A 282 -32.06 6.09 -10.66
CA TYR A 282 -33.48 6.47 -10.81
C TYR A 282 -33.88 7.71 -9.99
N LEU A 283 -33.26 7.95 -8.84
CA LEU A 283 -33.56 9.01 -7.88
C LEU A 283 -32.69 10.24 -8.06
N LEU A 284 -31.52 10.21 -8.68
CA LEU A 284 -30.78 11.45 -8.98
C LEU A 284 -31.62 12.37 -9.88
N ASN A 285 -32.46 11.78 -10.74
CA ASN A 285 -33.47 12.50 -11.53
C ASN A 285 -34.66 13.02 -10.70
N LEU A 286 -35.00 12.38 -9.58
CA LEU A 286 -36.11 12.79 -8.68
C LEU A 286 -35.66 13.70 -7.52
N VAL A 287 -34.43 13.54 -7.02
CA VAL A 287 -33.87 14.28 -5.89
C VAL A 287 -33.45 15.69 -6.31
N LEU A 288 -32.99 15.87 -7.55
CA LEU A 288 -32.85 17.21 -8.15
C LEU A 288 -34.20 17.94 -8.29
N GLU A 289 -35.31 17.22 -8.25
CA GLU A 289 -36.66 17.75 -8.39
C GLU A 289 -37.33 18.06 -7.03
N TYR A 290 -36.89 17.43 -5.92
CA TYR A 290 -37.62 17.46 -4.64
C TYR A 290 -36.81 17.72 -3.34
N ASP A 291 -35.49 17.95 -3.38
CA ASP A 291 -34.69 18.44 -2.22
C ASP A 291 -34.81 17.56 -0.94
N ILE A 292 -34.67 16.23 -1.11
CA ILE A 292 -35.01 15.20 -0.08
C ILE A 292 -33.81 14.82 0.83
N PHE A 293 -32.63 15.42 0.65
CA PHE A 293 -31.42 14.99 1.36
C PHE A 293 -31.51 15.06 2.91
N ASP A 294 -32.35 15.95 3.45
CA ASP A 294 -32.49 16.13 4.91
C ASP A 294 -33.32 15.04 5.61
N ILE A 295 -34.08 14.23 4.87
CA ILE A 295 -35.00 13.24 5.47
C ILE A 295 -34.27 11.91 5.75
N LEU A 296 -33.42 11.45 4.84
CA LEU A 296 -32.77 10.14 4.97
C LEU A 296 -31.60 10.13 5.97
N TYR A 297 -31.00 11.29 6.25
CA TYR A 297 -29.91 11.37 7.23
C TYR A 297 -30.40 11.25 8.68
N ASN A 298 -31.65 11.63 8.96
CA ASN A 298 -32.21 11.65 10.32
C ASN A 298 -32.73 10.30 10.82
N GLU A 299 -33.01 9.32 9.95
CA GLU A 299 -33.53 8.01 10.40
C GLU A 299 -32.43 6.97 10.68
N SER A 300 -31.17 7.25 10.37
CA SER A 300 -30.04 6.31 10.59
C SER A 300 -29.32 6.46 11.94
N MET A 301 -29.85 7.28 12.86
CA MET A 301 -29.32 7.49 14.21
C MET A 301 -30.17 6.85 15.33
N PHE A 302 -31.03 5.88 15.02
CA PHE A 302 -31.76 5.07 16.01
C PHE A 302 -31.48 3.58 15.86
#